data_AF-A0A2E2QXL9-F1
#
_entry.id   AF-A0A2E2QXL9-F1
#
_cell.length_a   1.000
_cell.length_b   1.000
_cell.length_c   1.000
_cell.angle_alpha   90.00
_cell.angle_beta   90.00
_cell.angle_gamma   90.00
#
_symmetry.space_group_name_H-M   'P 1'
#
loop_
_entity.id
_entity.type
_entity.pdbx_description
1 polymer ?
#
loop_
_entity_poly.entity_id
_entity_poly.type
_entity_poly.pdbx_seq_one_letter_code
_entity_poly.pdbx_strand_id
1 'polypeptide(L)'
;MPNTTNFCNDLKGFYDNWNQASCDPARWAHCKMRWESIGENELKSKQWYQYMGEENPYRQRWHRVVEDGDFIIVENWSPNWTEHEPCCDMKFSYKNDWWVGEVKTDACIIRGGVVKSLVEFNGSEYKSRDQGWREGKVIWGSDVIYQFKKTEKPIAV
;
A
#
# COMPACT_ATOMS: atom_id res chain seq x y z
N MET A 1 19.77 -10.30 6.31
CA MET A 1 18.52 -10.03 7.04
C MET A 1 17.76 -8.96 6.28
N PRO A 2 16.42 -8.99 6.27
CA PRO A 2 15.62 -7.92 5.69
C PRO A 2 15.95 -6.61 6.41
N ASN A 3 16.16 -5.53 5.66
CA ASN A 3 16.49 -4.20 6.18
C ASN A 3 15.74 -3.13 5.39
N THR A 4 15.80 -1.88 5.87
CA THR A 4 15.14 -0.73 5.23
C THR A 4 15.54 -0.56 3.77
N THR A 5 16.81 -0.75 3.43
CA THR A 5 17.32 -0.62 2.05
C THR A 5 16.66 -1.62 1.10
N ASN A 6 16.63 -2.90 1.47
CA ASN A 6 16.00 -3.95 0.65
C ASN A 6 14.50 -3.74 0.54
N PHE A 7 13.84 -3.39 1.64
CA PHE A 7 12.40 -3.06 1.66
C PHE A 7 12.06 -1.93 0.68
N CYS A 8 12.76 -0.80 0.79
CA CYS A 8 12.53 0.36 -0.07
C CYS A 8 12.83 0.05 -1.55
N ASN A 9 13.88 -0.73 -1.83
CA ASN A 9 14.22 -1.13 -3.20
C ASN A 9 13.16 -2.03 -3.84
N ASP A 10 12.63 -2.99 -3.08
CA ASP A 10 11.56 -3.86 -3.55
C ASP A 10 10.26 -3.07 -3.73
N LEU A 11 9.95 -2.15 -2.82
CA LEU A 11 8.68 -1.40 -2.85
C LEU A 11 8.66 -0.28 -3.90
N LYS A 12 9.74 0.48 -4.09
CA LYS A 12 9.74 1.65 -5.00
C LYS A 12 9.42 1.25 -6.44
N GLY A 13 8.57 2.01 -7.12
CA GLY A 13 8.23 1.75 -8.52
C GLY A 13 6.79 2.11 -8.87
N PHE A 14 6.44 1.84 -10.12
CA PHE A 14 5.09 2.02 -10.65
C PHE A 14 4.40 0.66 -10.75
N TYR A 15 3.10 0.65 -10.43
CA TYR A 15 2.29 -0.55 -10.26
C TYR A 15 0.95 -0.38 -10.97
N ASP A 16 0.53 -1.42 -11.70
CA ASP A 16 -0.66 -1.40 -12.54
C ASP A 16 -1.42 -2.74 -12.40
N ASN A 17 -2.73 -2.69 -12.11
CA ASN A 17 -3.58 -3.88 -12.02
C ASN A 17 -4.35 -4.18 -13.30
N TRP A 18 -3.96 -3.63 -14.46
CA TRP A 18 -4.66 -3.83 -15.74
C TRP A 18 -5.02 -5.29 -16.03
N ASN A 19 -4.12 -6.23 -15.78
CA ASN A 19 -4.39 -7.65 -16.03
C ASN A 19 -5.60 -8.15 -15.21
N GLN A 20 -5.73 -7.71 -13.96
CA GLN A 20 -6.87 -8.03 -13.12
C GLN A 20 -8.14 -7.28 -13.56
N ALA A 21 -8.02 -5.98 -13.82
CA ALA A 21 -9.13 -5.11 -14.20
C ALA A 21 -9.74 -5.47 -15.56
N SER A 22 -8.93 -5.81 -16.55
CA SER A 22 -9.40 -6.19 -17.88
C SER A 22 -10.06 -7.58 -17.92
N CYS A 23 -9.70 -8.49 -17.01
CA CYS A 23 -10.33 -9.80 -16.91
C CYS A 23 -11.72 -9.79 -16.29
N ASP A 24 -11.98 -8.92 -15.30
CA ASP A 24 -13.31 -8.75 -14.68
C ASP A 24 -13.54 -7.28 -14.30
N PRO A 25 -13.86 -6.41 -15.28
CA PRO A 25 -13.96 -4.96 -15.08
C PRO A 25 -15.14 -4.54 -14.21
N ALA A 26 -16.14 -5.41 -14.03
CA ALA A 26 -17.25 -5.16 -13.11
C ALA A 26 -16.84 -5.34 -11.64
N ARG A 27 -15.82 -6.16 -11.38
CA ARG A 27 -15.30 -6.45 -10.03
C ARG A 27 -14.13 -5.56 -9.64
N TRP A 28 -13.28 -5.21 -10.60
CA TRP A 28 -12.00 -4.55 -10.34
C TRP A 28 -11.89 -3.25 -11.10
N ALA A 29 -11.77 -2.15 -10.36
CA ALA A 29 -11.38 -0.89 -10.96
C ALA A 29 -9.93 -0.99 -11.48
N HIS A 30 -9.67 -0.35 -12.62
CA HIS A 30 -8.29 -0.15 -13.09
C HIS A 30 -7.64 0.95 -12.25
N CYS A 31 -6.73 0.54 -11.38
CA CYS A 31 -6.00 1.36 -10.45
C CYS A 31 -4.51 1.33 -10.77
N LYS A 32 -3.86 2.44 -10.46
CA LYS A 32 -2.41 2.61 -10.58
C LYS A 32 -1.87 3.09 -9.24
N MET A 33 -0.62 2.73 -8.97
CA MET A 33 0.07 3.13 -7.76
C MET A 33 1.52 3.44 -8.08
N ARG A 34 2.09 4.42 -7.37
CA ARG A 34 3.50 4.78 -7.47
C ARG A 34 4.10 4.95 -6.08
N TRP A 35 5.27 4.37 -5.89
CA TRP A 35 6.12 4.57 -4.71
C TRP A 35 7.43 5.20 -5.18
N GLU A 36 7.76 6.37 -4.64
CA GLU A 36 8.96 7.15 -5.00
C GLU A 36 9.76 7.47 -3.75
N SER A 37 11.09 7.38 -3.85
CA SER A 37 12.00 7.84 -2.79
C SER A 37 12.01 9.37 -2.75
N ILE A 38 11.98 9.90 -1.54
CA ILE A 38 12.15 11.32 -1.22
C ILE A 38 13.28 11.55 -0.19
N GLY A 39 13.93 10.47 0.25
CA GLY A 39 15.05 10.44 1.17
C GLY A 39 15.61 9.01 1.26
N GLU A 40 16.59 8.78 2.13
CA GLU A 40 17.29 7.50 2.28
C GLU A 40 16.33 6.34 2.62
N ASN A 41 15.48 6.55 3.63
CA ASN A 41 14.44 5.63 4.09
C ASN A 41 13.06 6.29 4.06
N GLU A 42 12.88 7.30 3.20
CA GLU A 42 11.65 8.08 3.09
C GLU A 42 11.05 7.91 1.69
N LEU A 43 9.75 7.60 1.67
CA LEU A 43 8.98 7.34 0.46
C LEU A 43 7.74 8.22 0.42
N LYS A 44 7.27 8.55 -0.78
CA LYS A 44 5.90 9.01 -1.01
C LYS A 44 5.15 8.00 -1.86
N SER A 45 3.86 7.84 -1.59
CA SER A 45 2.97 7.00 -2.36
C SER A 45 1.82 7.80 -2.96
N LYS A 46 1.40 7.40 -4.15
CA LYS A 46 0.14 7.84 -4.79
C LYS A 46 -0.63 6.63 -5.26
N GLN A 47 -1.94 6.68 -5.16
CA GLN A 47 -2.87 5.70 -5.73
C GLN A 47 -4.00 6.44 -6.43
N TRP A 48 -4.32 6.03 -7.66
CA TRP A 48 -5.33 6.69 -8.48
C TRP A 48 -6.07 5.69 -9.36
N TYR A 49 -7.27 6.07 -9.77
CA TYR A 49 -8.00 5.35 -10.81
C TYR A 49 -7.48 5.77 -12.18
N GLN A 50 -7.38 4.85 -13.13
CA GLN A 50 -6.84 5.14 -14.46
C GLN A 50 -7.56 6.32 -15.13
N TYR A 51 -8.89 6.36 -15.05
CA TYR A 51 -9.70 7.41 -15.69
C TYR A 51 -9.58 8.79 -15.02
N MET A 52 -9.11 8.87 -13.77
CA MET A 52 -8.91 10.14 -13.06
C MET A 52 -7.51 10.74 -13.32
N GLY A 53 -6.54 9.90 -13.69
CA GLY A 53 -5.15 10.30 -13.90
C GLY A 53 -4.35 10.51 -12.60
N GLU A 54 -3.04 10.55 -12.73
CA GLU A 54 -2.09 10.64 -11.59
C GLU A 54 -2.16 11.97 -10.84
N GLU A 55 -2.66 13.03 -11.49
CA GLU A 55 -2.86 14.36 -10.89
C GLU A 55 -4.05 14.40 -9.91
N ASN A 56 -4.95 13.41 -9.98
CA ASN A 56 -6.11 13.30 -9.10
C ASN A 56 -6.07 11.99 -8.30
N PRO A 57 -5.05 11.77 -7.45
CA PRO A 57 -4.97 10.56 -6.64
C PRO A 57 -6.04 10.57 -5.56
N TYR A 58 -6.70 9.43 -5.37
CA TYR A 58 -7.64 9.26 -4.26
C TYR A 58 -6.92 9.02 -2.93
N ARG A 59 -5.64 8.62 -2.96
CA ARG A 59 -4.78 8.46 -1.78
C ARG A 59 -3.37 8.92 -2.10
N GLN A 60 -2.84 9.77 -1.22
CA GLN A 60 -1.45 10.23 -1.26
C GLN A 60 -0.91 10.31 0.16
N ARG A 61 0.24 9.68 0.43
CA ARG A 61 0.86 9.62 1.75
C ARG A 61 2.38 9.72 1.64
N TRP A 62 3.01 10.20 2.71
CA TRP A 62 4.45 10.15 2.89
C TRP A 62 4.77 9.12 3.98
N HIS A 63 5.97 8.56 3.92
CA HIS A 63 6.33 7.41 4.72
C HIS A 63 7.77 7.47 5.14
N ARG A 64 8.05 7.16 6.40
CA ARG A 64 9.38 6.83 6.88
C ARG A 64 9.43 5.33 7.17
N VAL A 65 10.47 4.68 6.69
CA VAL A 65 10.70 3.25 6.87
C VAL A 65 11.73 3.07 7.96
N VAL A 66 11.38 2.36 9.03
CA VAL A 66 12.23 2.14 10.20
C VAL A 66 12.32 0.66 10.55
N GLU A 67 13.45 0.26 11.13
CA GLU A 67 13.67 -1.10 11.62
C GLU A 67 13.21 -1.18 13.08
N ASP A 68 12.45 -2.22 13.43
CA ASP A 68 11.96 -2.48 14.78
C ASP A 68 12.09 -3.98 15.09
N GLY A 69 13.25 -4.36 15.62
CA GLY A 69 13.62 -5.77 15.81
C GLY A 69 13.67 -6.51 14.46
N ASP A 70 12.86 -7.56 14.33
CA ASP A 70 12.75 -8.37 13.11
C ASP A 70 11.73 -7.80 12.09
N PHE A 71 11.13 -6.64 12.39
CA PHE A 71 10.09 -6.03 11.58
C PHE A 71 10.57 -4.75 10.90
N ILE A 72 9.93 -4.44 9.78
CA ILE A 72 9.98 -3.10 9.16
C ILE A 72 8.68 -2.37 9.51
N ILE A 73 8.79 -1.18 10.09
CA ILE A 73 7.64 -0.29 10.28
C ILE A 73 7.65 0.76 9.18
N VAL A 74 6.50 0.94 8.55
CA VAL A 74 6.25 2.03 7.60
C VAL A 74 5.34 3.02 8.29
N GLU A 75 5.92 4.14 8.73
CA GLU A 75 5.18 5.23 9.35
C GLU A 75 4.24 5.87 8.32
N ASN A 76 3.01 6.18 8.70
CA ASN A 76 2.06 6.87 7.83
C ASN A 76 1.99 8.36 8.15
N TRP A 77 2.44 9.18 7.21
CA TRP A 77 2.44 10.63 7.34
C TRP A 77 1.54 11.30 6.29
N SER A 78 0.91 12.39 6.69
CA SER A 78 0.35 13.37 5.75
C SER A 78 1.47 14.02 4.92
N PRO A 79 1.19 14.46 3.67
CA PRO A 79 2.20 15.07 2.80
C PRO A 79 2.91 16.26 3.46
N ASN A 80 4.19 16.44 3.14
CA ASN A 80 5.09 17.43 3.76
C ASN A 80 5.33 17.21 5.26
N TRP A 81 5.23 15.97 5.73
CA TRP A 81 5.49 15.59 7.13
C TRP A 81 4.62 16.35 8.15
N THR A 82 3.43 16.79 7.76
CA THR A 82 2.60 17.68 8.58
C THR A 82 2.01 16.98 9.80
N GLU A 83 1.67 15.70 9.67
CA GLU A 83 1.04 14.91 10.73
C GLU A 83 1.45 13.44 10.59
N HIS A 84 1.85 12.83 11.71
CA HIS A 84 2.07 11.39 11.83
C HIS A 84 0.79 10.73 12.33
N GLU A 85 0.36 9.66 11.68
CA GLU A 85 -0.78 8.84 12.08
C GLU A 85 -0.30 7.48 12.64
N PRO A 86 0.33 7.44 13.84
CA PRO A 86 0.97 6.23 14.36
C PRO A 86 0.01 5.06 14.56
N CYS A 87 -1.28 5.34 14.76
CA CYS A 87 -2.31 4.30 14.85
C CYS A 87 -2.46 3.51 13.54
N CYS A 88 -2.14 4.13 12.40
CA CYS A 88 -2.25 3.57 11.07
C CYS A 88 -0.89 3.17 10.47
N ASP A 89 0.21 3.19 11.23
CA ASP A 89 1.50 2.66 10.79
C ASP A 89 1.35 1.19 10.38
N MET A 90 2.13 0.77 9.39
CA MET A 90 2.14 -0.62 8.91
C MET A 90 3.36 -1.35 9.46
N LYS A 91 3.18 -2.61 9.85
CA LYS A 91 4.25 -3.50 10.29
C LYS A 91 4.43 -4.61 9.27
N PHE A 92 5.65 -4.81 8.81
CA PHE A 92 6.02 -5.79 7.79
C PHE A 92 6.99 -6.83 8.34
N SER A 93 6.78 -8.07 7.92
CA SER A 93 7.71 -9.19 8.10
C SER A 93 8.11 -9.75 6.74
N TYR A 94 9.29 -10.36 6.64
CA TYR A 94 9.75 -11.00 5.41
C TYR A 94 9.60 -12.52 5.52
N LYS A 95 8.82 -13.13 4.63
CA LYS A 95 8.51 -14.57 4.64
C LYS A 95 8.38 -15.09 3.21
N ASN A 96 9.05 -16.22 2.92
CA ASN A 96 8.97 -16.91 1.63
C ASN A 96 9.24 -15.99 0.42
N ASP A 97 10.20 -15.09 0.52
CA ASP A 97 10.55 -14.06 -0.49
C ASP A 97 9.51 -12.94 -0.68
N TRP A 98 8.58 -12.79 0.26
CA TRP A 98 7.59 -11.71 0.28
C TRP A 98 7.71 -10.87 1.54
N TRP A 99 7.58 -9.55 1.38
CA TRP A 99 7.20 -8.64 2.43
C TRP A 99 5.70 -8.78 2.69
N VAL A 100 5.32 -9.09 3.92
CA VAL A 100 3.92 -9.26 4.35
C VAL A 100 3.62 -8.26 5.44
N GLY A 101 2.68 -7.36 5.16
CA GLY A 101 2.33 -6.20 5.97
C GLY A 101 0.90 -6.23 6.48
N GLU A 102 0.75 -5.74 7.71
CA GLU A 102 -0.51 -5.52 8.40
C GLU A 102 -0.48 -4.17 9.12
N VAL A 103 -1.65 -3.64 9.48
CA VAL A 103 -1.71 -2.45 10.35
C VAL A 103 -1.08 -2.80 11.70
N LYS A 104 -0.17 -1.95 12.19
CA LYS A 104 0.60 -2.18 13.42
C LYS A 104 -0.29 -2.26 14.66
N THR A 105 -1.44 -1.57 14.65
CA THR A 105 -2.34 -1.45 15.79
C THR A 105 -3.81 -1.64 15.37
N ASP A 106 -4.67 -1.98 16.32
CA ASP A 106 -6.13 -1.99 16.13
C ASP A 106 -6.77 -0.59 16.35
N ALA A 107 -5.95 0.46 16.50
CA ALA A 107 -6.42 1.83 16.78
C ALA A 107 -6.61 2.68 15.50
N CYS A 108 -6.22 2.19 14.33
CA CYS A 108 -6.50 2.88 13.07
C CYS A 108 -7.99 2.78 12.75
N ILE A 109 -8.74 3.87 12.93
CA ILE A 109 -10.18 3.93 12.69
C ILE A 109 -10.45 4.90 11.54
N ILE A 110 -11.02 4.40 10.45
CA ILE A 110 -11.43 5.20 9.29
C ILE A 110 -12.92 4.94 9.05
N ARG A 111 -13.71 6.01 8.92
CA ARG A 111 -15.17 5.94 8.65
C ARG A 111 -15.91 5.00 9.64
N GLY A 112 -15.49 5.02 10.91
CA GLY A 112 -16.11 4.24 11.99
C GLY A 112 -15.76 2.74 11.99
N GLY A 113 -14.78 2.30 11.20
CA GLY A 113 -14.30 0.91 11.18
C GLY A 113 -12.82 0.83 11.48
N VAL A 114 -12.42 -0.19 12.26
CA VAL A 114 -11.02 -0.55 12.49
C VAL A 114 -10.43 -1.04 11.17
N VAL A 115 -9.36 -0.40 10.74
CA VAL A 115 -8.69 -0.73 9.48
C VAL A 115 -7.96 -2.05 9.62
N LYS A 116 -8.26 -2.98 8.72
CA LYS A 116 -7.48 -4.18 8.49
C LYS A 116 -6.97 -4.13 7.06
N SER A 117 -5.67 -3.95 6.94
CA SER A 117 -4.96 -3.91 5.68
C SER A 117 -4.09 -5.15 5.54
N LEU A 118 -4.12 -5.76 4.36
CA LEU A 118 -3.13 -6.72 3.92
C LEU A 118 -2.33 -6.07 2.80
N VAL A 119 -1.00 -6.11 2.93
CA VAL A 119 -0.09 -5.71 1.86
C VAL A 119 0.95 -6.81 1.68
N GLU A 120 1.10 -7.33 0.48
CA GLU A 120 2.17 -8.29 0.17
C GLU A 120 2.93 -7.85 -1.08
N PHE A 121 4.25 -7.85 -1.05
CA PHE A 121 5.05 -7.56 -2.24
C PHE A 121 6.42 -8.25 -2.22
N ASN A 122 7.01 -8.44 -3.39
CA ASN A 122 8.29 -9.15 -3.56
C ASN A 122 9.26 -8.46 -4.53
N GLY A 123 9.04 -7.18 -4.82
CA GLY A 123 9.84 -6.45 -5.79
C GLY A 123 9.36 -6.54 -7.24
N SER A 124 8.38 -7.40 -7.54
CA SER A 124 7.78 -7.55 -8.89
C SER A 124 6.25 -7.50 -8.90
N GLU A 125 5.63 -7.94 -7.82
CA GLU A 125 4.18 -7.95 -7.61
C GLU A 125 3.83 -7.22 -6.33
N TYR A 126 2.63 -6.66 -6.29
CA TYR A 126 2.07 -6.00 -5.12
C TYR A 126 0.61 -6.41 -4.96
N LYS A 127 0.25 -6.90 -3.79
CA LYS A 127 -1.11 -7.30 -3.43
C LYS A 127 -1.58 -6.41 -2.31
N SER A 128 -2.81 -5.94 -2.41
CA SER A 128 -3.41 -5.13 -1.35
C SER A 128 -4.90 -5.42 -1.16
N ARG A 129 -5.32 -5.34 0.09
CA ARG A 129 -6.72 -5.32 0.48
C ARG A 129 -6.87 -4.46 1.73
N ASP A 130 -7.68 -3.42 1.63
CA ASP A 130 -8.03 -2.53 2.75
C ASP A 130 -9.51 -2.73 3.12
N GLN A 131 -9.77 -2.93 4.41
CA GLN A 131 -11.12 -3.15 4.94
C GLN A 131 -11.34 -2.38 6.24
N GLY A 132 -12.55 -1.88 6.43
CA GLY A 132 -13.01 -1.34 7.71
C GLY A 132 -13.90 -2.33 8.43
N TRP A 133 -13.55 -2.69 9.66
CA TRP A 133 -14.28 -3.65 10.47
C TRP A 133 -14.96 -2.99 11.65
N ARG A 134 -16.22 -3.36 11.90
CA ARG A 134 -16.95 -2.99 13.12
C ARG A 134 -17.78 -4.17 13.57
N GLU A 135 -17.67 -4.55 14.84
CA GLU A 135 -18.47 -5.61 15.45
C GLU A 135 -18.42 -6.93 14.64
N GLY A 136 -17.22 -7.28 14.16
CA GLY A 136 -16.98 -8.51 13.38
C GLY A 136 -17.49 -8.49 11.93
N LYS A 137 -17.96 -7.34 11.43
CA LYS A 137 -18.43 -7.18 10.05
C LYS A 137 -17.59 -6.17 9.28
N VAL A 138 -17.40 -6.42 7.98
CA VAL A 138 -16.83 -5.45 7.05
C VAL A 138 -17.89 -4.40 6.75
N ILE A 139 -17.61 -3.13 7.06
CA ILE A 139 -18.52 -2.00 6.82
C ILE A 139 -18.11 -1.14 5.61
N TRP A 140 -16.85 -1.24 5.18
CA TRP A 140 -16.35 -0.67 3.93
C TRP A 140 -15.10 -1.42 3.48
N GLY A 141 -14.73 -1.21 2.21
CA GLY A 141 -13.70 -2.00 1.54
C GLY A 141 -14.32 -3.23 0.89
N SER A 142 -13.47 -4.04 0.26
CA SER A 142 -13.91 -5.24 -0.43
C SER A 142 -13.23 -6.48 0.15
N ASP A 143 -13.83 -7.65 -0.03
CA ASP A 143 -13.23 -8.94 0.34
C ASP A 143 -12.13 -9.38 -0.63
N VAL A 144 -12.12 -8.76 -1.81
CA VAL A 144 -11.23 -9.07 -2.91
C VAL A 144 -9.82 -8.46 -2.73
N ILE A 145 -8.79 -9.15 -3.23
CA ILE A 145 -7.39 -8.69 -3.19
C ILE A 145 -7.01 -8.07 -4.53
N TYR A 146 -6.67 -6.78 -4.52
CA TYR A 146 -6.11 -6.13 -5.70
C TYR A 146 -4.69 -6.63 -5.97
N GLN A 147 -4.40 -6.98 -7.21
CA GLN A 147 -3.10 -7.48 -7.64
C GLN A 147 -2.51 -6.57 -8.70
N PHE A 148 -1.36 -5.99 -8.40
CA PHE A 148 -0.66 -5.08 -9.27
C PHE A 148 0.67 -5.70 -9.70
N LYS A 149 1.02 -5.48 -10.96
CA LYS A 149 2.34 -5.79 -11.48
C LYS A 149 3.20 -4.54 -11.45
N LYS A 150 4.45 -4.69 -10.97
CA LYS A 150 5.45 -3.63 -11.05
C LYS A 150 5.94 -3.49 -12.48
N THR A 151 5.88 -2.29 -13.04
CA THR A 151 6.28 -2.01 -14.41
C THR A 151 6.97 -0.65 -14.52
N GLU A 152 7.75 -0.45 -15.58
CA GLU A 152 8.39 0.86 -15.85
C GLU A 152 7.40 1.90 -16.40
N LYS A 153 6.31 1.42 -17.01
CA LYS A 153 5.29 2.24 -17.66
C LYS A 153 3.90 1.60 -17.49
N PRO A 154 2.80 2.36 -17.68
CA PRO A 154 1.46 1.82 -17.78
C PRO A 154 1.39 0.59 -18.69
N ILE A 155 0.68 -0.45 -18.25
CA ILE A 155 0.42 -1.64 -19.08
C ILE A 155 -0.60 -1.27 -20.17
N ALA A 156 -1.61 -0.50 -19.79
CA ALA A 156 -2.60 0.08 -20.69
C ALA A 156 -2.77 1.58 -20.42
N VAL A 157 -3.02 2.32 -21.50
CA VAL A 157 -3.29 3.77 -21.54
C VAL A 157 -4.77 3.99 -21.75
#